data_AF-A0A8J3Q450-F1
#
_entry.id   AF-A0A8J3Q450-F1
#
_cell.length_a   1.000
_cell.length_b   1.000
_cell.length_c   1.000
_cell.angle_alpha   90.00
_cell.angle_beta   90.00
_cell.angle_gamma   90.00
#
_symmetry.space_group_name_H-M   'P 1'
#
loop_
_entity.id
_entity.type
_entity.pdbx_description
1 polymer ?
#
loop_
_entity_poly.entity_id
_entity_poly.type
_entity_poly.pdbx_seq_one_letter_code
_entity_poly.pdbx_strand_id
1 'polypeptide(L)'
;MRRTTQTVQNLATQVGAGDHAAFRRLYAAYAPDTLAAVQVGLPDPVQSMHVVRATFCEVWRMCSFDFRCGTAPHDVPEWIAAIASRLAEERRVALELIETSIPPPGGSAFWTELLAAHDQWTCLELATMLDGHDNVRLVT
;
A
#
# COMPACT_ATOMS: atom_id res chain seq x y z
N MET A 1 3.20 -34.01 -8.56
CA MET A 1 3.47 -32.68 -7.98
C MET A 1 2.15 -32.02 -7.59
N ARG A 2 1.85 -31.88 -6.30
CA ARG A 2 0.65 -31.13 -5.86
C ARG A 2 0.97 -29.63 -5.97
N ARG A 3 0.31 -28.89 -6.86
CA ARG A 3 0.18 -27.43 -6.73
C ARG A 3 -0.63 -27.20 -5.46
N THR A 4 0.01 -26.86 -4.36
CA THR A 4 -0.70 -26.33 -3.20
C THR A 4 -1.34 -25.02 -3.64
N THR A 5 -2.67 -24.95 -3.65
CA THR A 5 -3.40 -23.71 -3.83
C THR A 5 -2.99 -22.78 -2.71
N GLN A 6 -2.14 -21.79 -3.02
CA GLN A 6 -1.69 -20.81 -2.05
C GLN A 6 -2.89 -19.93 -1.70
N THR A 7 -3.35 -20.01 -0.45
CA THR A 7 -4.43 -19.14 0.02
C THR A 7 -3.89 -17.74 0.29
N VAL A 8 -4.78 -16.75 0.29
CA VAL A 8 -4.44 -15.36 0.54
C VAL A 8 -3.92 -15.17 1.97
N GLN A 9 -4.47 -15.92 2.92
CA GLN A 9 -3.98 -15.98 4.30
C GLN A 9 -2.53 -16.48 4.36
N ASN A 10 -2.19 -17.53 3.59
CA ASN A 10 -0.81 -18.02 3.51
C ASN A 10 0.14 -16.96 2.92
N LEU A 11 -0.32 -16.20 1.90
CA LEU A 11 0.46 -15.07 1.36
C LEU A 11 0.69 -14.01 2.45
N ALA A 12 -0.35 -13.58 3.16
CA ALA A 12 -0.23 -12.57 4.22
C ALA A 12 0.72 -13.01 5.35
N THR A 13 0.65 -14.28 5.77
CA THR A 13 1.60 -14.83 6.76
C THR A 13 3.04 -14.81 6.25
N GLN A 14 3.28 -15.16 4.98
CA GLN A 14 4.62 -15.12 4.39
C GLN A 14 5.15 -13.69 4.24
N VAL A 15 4.30 -12.74 3.85
CA VAL A 15 4.62 -11.31 3.86
C VAL A 15 5.06 -10.86 5.26
N GLY A 16 4.36 -11.32 6.29
CA GLY A 16 4.73 -11.01 7.69
C GLY A 16 6.12 -11.53 8.09
N ALA A 17 6.58 -12.61 7.46
CA ALA A 17 7.93 -13.13 7.62
C ALA A 17 8.99 -12.43 6.73
N GLY A 18 8.60 -11.39 5.99
CA GLY A 18 9.48 -10.65 5.06
C GLY A 18 9.62 -11.31 3.68
N ASP A 19 8.70 -12.18 3.26
CA ASP A 19 8.74 -12.81 1.94
C ASP A 19 8.28 -11.82 0.84
N HIS A 20 9.25 -11.20 0.17
CA HIS A 20 9.03 -10.32 -0.97
C HIS A 20 8.32 -11.01 -2.15
N ALA A 21 8.56 -12.31 -2.38
CA ALA A 21 7.90 -13.04 -3.46
C ALA A 21 6.41 -13.29 -3.15
N ALA A 22 6.07 -13.54 -1.89
CA ALA A 22 4.68 -13.58 -1.44
C ALA A 22 4.03 -12.20 -1.58
N PHE A 23 4.73 -11.13 -1.21
CA PHE A 23 4.22 -9.77 -1.37
C PHE A 23 3.94 -9.40 -2.82
N ARG A 24 4.84 -9.71 -3.76
CA ARG A 24 4.60 -9.52 -5.20
C ARG A 24 3.33 -10.22 -5.68
N ARG A 25 3.07 -11.45 -5.21
CA ARG A 25 1.86 -12.20 -5.60
C ARG A 25 0.60 -11.57 -5.02
N LEU A 26 0.66 -11.13 -3.76
CA LEU A 26 -0.44 -10.42 -3.11
C LEU A 26 -0.74 -9.11 -3.86
N TYR A 27 0.29 -8.31 -4.14
CA TYR A 27 0.19 -7.05 -4.89
C TYR A 27 -0.43 -7.27 -6.28
N ALA A 28 0.11 -8.22 -7.06
CA ALA A 28 -0.39 -8.51 -8.40
C ALA A 28 -1.86 -8.98 -8.41
N ALA A 29 -2.29 -9.68 -7.37
CA ALA A 29 -3.66 -10.16 -7.26
C ALA A 29 -4.66 -9.06 -6.87
N TYR A 30 -4.28 -8.13 -5.98
CA TYR A 30 -5.23 -7.21 -5.35
C TYR A 30 -5.10 -5.74 -5.76
N ALA A 31 -3.96 -5.31 -6.30
CA ALA A 31 -3.76 -3.92 -6.70
C ALA A 31 -4.78 -3.42 -7.75
N PRO A 32 -5.18 -4.22 -8.78
CA PRO A 32 -6.18 -3.77 -9.75
C PRO A 32 -7.55 -3.49 -9.11
N ASP A 33 -8.05 -4.40 -8.28
CA ASP A 33 -9.36 -4.23 -7.62
C ASP A 33 -9.32 -3.11 -6.58
N THR A 34 -8.20 -2.98 -5.87
CA THR A 34 -7.97 -1.87 -4.92
C THR A 34 -7.97 -0.53 -5.65
N LEU A 35 -7.31 -0.44 -6.81
CA LEU A 35 -7.32 0.77 -7.64
C LEU A 35 -8.73 1.13 -8.10
N ALA A 36 -9.48 0.16 -8.61
CA ALA A 36 -10.86 0.37 -9.05
C ALA A 36 -11.75 0.87 -7.91
N ALA A 37 -11.59 0.31 -6.70
CA ALA A 37 -12.35 0.75 -5.52
C ALA A 37 -11.98 2.18 -5.09
N VAL A 38 -10.68 2.51 -5.03
CA VAL A 38 -10.21 3.86 -4.66
C VAL A 38 -10.71 4.91 -5.66
N GLN A 39 -10.74 4.59 -6.96
CA GLN A 39 -11.18 5.50 -8.02
C GLN A 39 -12.66 5.91 -7.92
N VAL A 40 -13.49 5.16 -7.18
CA VAL A 40 -14.87 5.55 -6.89
C VAL A 40 -14.94 6.83 -6.07
N GLY A 41 -14.05 6.99 -5.09
CA GLY A 41 -13.99 8.16 -4.20
C GLY A 41 -12.95 9.20 -4.60
N LEU A 42 -11.90 8.78 -5.32
CA LEU A 42 -10.78 9.62 -5.73
C LEU A 42 -10.46 9.38 -7.22
N PRO A 43 -11.19 10.00 -8.16
CA PRO A 43 -11.13 9.65 -9.59
C PRO A 43 -9.83 10.06 -10.29
N ASP A 44 -9.07 11.00 -9.73
CA ASP A 44 -7.80 11.40 -10.33
C ASP A 44 -6.82 10.21 -10.33
N PRO A 45 -6.32 9.80 -11.51
CA PRO A 45 -5.53 8.57 -11.64
C PRO A 45 -4.17 8.66 -10.95
N VAL A 46 -3.61 9.86 -10.78
CA VAL A 46 -2.35 10.07 -10.08
C VAL A 46 -2.60 9.91 -8.57
N GLN A 47 -3.60 10.62 -8.04
CA GLN A 47 -3.98 10.55 -6.62
C GLN A 47 -4.39 9.13 -6.22
N SER A 48 -5.20 8.45 -7.02
CA SER A 48 -5.64 7.08 -6.74
C SER A 48 -4.46 6.10 -6.72
N MET A 49 -3.48 6.27 -7.61
CA MET A 49 -2.28 5.44 -7.63
C MET A 49 -1.40 5.66 -6.40
N HIS A 50 -1.29 6.89 -5.90
CA HIS A 50 -0.57 7.16 -4.65
C HIS A 50 -1.21 6.45 -3.46
N VAL A 51 -2.55 6.48 -3.37
CA VAL A 51 -3.29 5.74 -2.34
C VAL A 51 -3.03 4.24 -2.44
N VAL A 52 -3.12 3.64 -3.64
CA VAL A 52 -2.83 2.21 -3.82
C VAL A 52 -1.42 1.86 -3.37
N ARG A 53 -0.41 2.64 -3.74
CA ARG A 53 0.98 2.40 -3.29
C ARG A 53 1.07 2.44 -1.76
N ALA A 54 0.48 3.46 -1.13
CA ALA A 54 0.46 3.60 0.32
C ALA A 54 -0.26 2.43 1.01
N THR A 55 -1.38 1.96 0.43
CA THR A 55 -2.11 0.78 0.91
C THR A 55 -1.19 -0.43 1.00
N PHE A 56 -0.46 -0.74 -0.07
CA PHE A 56 0.38 -1.94 -0.09
C PHE A 56 1.65 -1.80 0.77
N CYS A 57 2.21 -0.60 0.91
CA CYS A 57 3.25 -0.36 1.91
C CYS A 57 2.75 -0.61 3.34
N GLU A 58 1.53 -0.17 3.66
CA GLU A 58 0.94 -0.40 4.97
C GLU A 58 0.61 -1.88 5.22
N VAL A 59 0.08 -2.59 4.21
CA VAL A 59 -0.15 -4.04 4.26
C VAL A 59 1.14 -4.77 4.60
N TRP A 60 2.27 -4.44 3.95
CA TRP A 60 3.58 -5.02 4.27
C TRP A 60 3.94 -4.79 5.74
N ARG A 61 3.93 -3.53 6.20
CA ARG A 61 4.32 -3.17 7.58
C ARG A 61 3.45 -3.87 8.62
N MET A 62 2.15 -3.90 8.39
CA MET A 62 1.19 -4.48 9.32
C MET A 62 1.29 -6.00 9.38
N CYS A 63 1.47 -6.67 8.24
CA CYS A 63 1.76 -8.10 8.22
C CYS A 63 3.03 -8.44 9.00
N SER A 64 4.07 -7.59 8.93
CA SER A 64 5.31 -7.80 9.70
C SER A 64 5.16 -7.53 11.19
N PHE A 65 4.26 -6.63 11.60
CA PHE A 65 4.09 -6.21 12.99
C PHE A 65 3.09 -7.08 13.77
N ASP A 66 1.95 -7.41 13.17
CA ASP A 66 0.92 -8.20 13.83
C ASP A 66 0.92 -9.64 13.28
N PHE A 67 1.46 -10.58 14.06
CA PHE A 67 1.47 -12.00 13.71
C PHE A 67 0.05 -12.58 13.51
N ARG A 68 -1.00 -11.84 13.95
CA ARG A 68 -2.40 -12.21 13.75
C ARG A 68 -2.95 -11.77 12.39
N CYS A 69 -2.22 -10.95 11.63
CA CYS A 69 -2.57 -10.64 10.25
C CYS A 69 -2.68 -11.94 9.44
N GLY A 70 -3.90 -12.26 9.00
CA GLY A 70 -4.21 -13.50 8.29
C GLY A 70 -4.51 -14.72 9.17
N THR A 71 -4.50 -14.61 10.50
CA THR A 71 -4.81 -15.74 11.41
C THR A 71 -6.20 -15.68 12.03
N ALA A 72 -6.79 -14.49 12.15
CA ALA A 72 -8.19 -14.30 12.53
C ALA A 72 -9.06 -14.09 11.28
N PRO A 73 -10.36 -14.44 11.28
CA PRO A 73 -11.23 -14.33 10.12
C PRO A 73 -11.65 -12.87 9.89
N HIS A 74 -10.70 -12.06 9.46
CA HIS A 74 -10.97 -10.98 8.54
C HIS A 74 -10.39 -11.46 7.21
N ASP A 75 -11.23 -11.55 6.17
CA ASP A 75 -10.71 -11.93 4.87
C ASP A 75 -9.70 -10.84 4.46
N VAL A 76 -8.47 -11.23 4.13
CA VAL A 76 -7.38 -10.30 3.78
C VAL A 76 -7.82 -9.24 2.74
N PRO A 77 -8.67 -9.54 1.74
CA PRO A 77 -9.30 -8.56 0.86
C PRO A 77 -10.09 -7.45 1.59
N GLU A 78 -10.90 -7.79 2.61
CA GLU A 78 -11.67 -6.80 3.38
C GLU A 78 -10.74 -5.87 4.16
N TRP A 79 -9.64 -6.42 4.68
CA TRP A 79 -8.64 -5.64 5.38
C TRP A 79 -7.87 -4.69 4.44
N ILE A 80 -7.46 -5.17 3.26
CA ILE A 80 -6.88 -4.31 2.21
C ILE A 80 -7.86 -3.19 1.82
N ALA A 81 -9.13 -3.53 1.63
CA ALA A 81 -10.17 -2.56 1.29
C ALA A 81 -10.37 -1.52 2.41
N ALA A 82 -10.32 -1.93 3.68
CA ALA A 82 -10.43 -1.01 4.81
C ALA A 82 -9.24 -0.04 4.88
N ILE A 83 -8.01 -0.51 4.67
CA ILE A 83 -6.81 0.35 4.58
C ILE A 83 -6.96 1.32 3.41
N ALA A 84 -7.32 0.83 2.22
CA ALA A 84 -7.47 1.64 1.03
C ALA A 84 -8.54 2.73 1.20
N SER A 85 -9.69 2.38 1.78
CA SER A 85 -10.77 3.33 2.06
C SER A 85 -10.33 4.44 3.01
N ARG A 86 -9.65 4.09 4.11
CA ARG A 86 -9.11 5.08 5.06
C ARG A 86 -8.10 6.01 4.39
N LEU A 87 -7.13 5.46 3.66
CA LEU A 87 -6.11 6.26 2.98
C LEU A 87 -6.67 7.13 1.86
N ALA A 88 -7.73 6.67 1.17
CA ALA A 88 -8.43 7.46 0.16
C ALA A 88 -9.11 8.69 0.79
N GLU A 89 -9.76 8.50 1.94
CA GLU A 89 -10.39 9.61 2.67
C GLU A 89 -9.34 10.59 3.22
N GLU A 90 -8.26 10.09 3.82
CA GLU A 90 -7.14 10.93 4.27
C GLU A 90 -6.56 11.75 3.11
N ARG A 91 -6.39 11.13 1.93
CA ARG A 91 -5.91 11.83 0.74
C ARG A 91 -6.89 12.89 0.25
N ARG A 92 -8.18 12.58 0.24
CA ARG A 92 -9.24 13.53 -0.14
C ARG A 92 -9.22 14.75 0.76
N VAL A 93 -9.17 14.55 2.08
CA VAL A 93 -9.09 15.63 3.06
C VAL A 93 -7.81 16.45 2.89
N ALA A 94 -6.66 15.81 2.67
CA ALA A 94 -5.40 16.52 2.43
C ALA A 94 -5.46 17.43 1.19
N LEU A 95 -6.03 16.94 0.08
CA LEU A 95 -6.20 17.71 -1.14
C LEU A 95 -7.17 18.89 -0.93
N GLU A 96 -8.28 18.66 -0.24
CA GLU A 96 -9.25 19.71 0.11
C GLU A 96 -8.60 20.79 0.97
N LEU A 97 -7.77 20.42 1.96
CA LEU A 97 -7.04 21.38 2.79
C LEU A 97 -6.01 22.19 1.98
N ILE A 98 -5.32 21.57 1.03
CA ILE A 98 -4.38 22.27 0.15
C ILE A 98 -5.12 23.29 -0.71
N GLU A 99 -6.25 22.90 -1.31
CA GLU A 99 -7.07 23.77 -2.17
C GLU A 99 -7.73 24.90 -1.39
N THR A 100 -8.26 24.61 -0.19
CA THR A 100 -9.01 25.56 0.63
C THR A 100 -8.14 26.41 1.57
N SER A 101 -6.84 26.13 1.65
CA SER A 101 -5.92 26.90 2.50
C SER A 101 -5.89 28.37 2.07
N ILE A 102 -6.64 29.23 2.78
CA ILE A 102 -6.55 30.69 2.71
C ILE A 102 -5.16 31.07 3.24
N PRO A 103 -4.17 31.45 2.41
CA PRO A 103 -2.81 31.42 2.88
C PRO A 103 -2.40 32.81 3.40
N PRO A 104 -1.66 32.93 4.53
CA PRO A 104 -0.49 33.81 4.51
C PRO A 104 0.46 33.28 3.43
N PRO A 105 1.23 34.13 2.72
CA PRO A 105 2.02 33.71 1.56
C PRO A 105 2.94 32.52 1.91
N GLY A 106 2.73 31.37 1.26
CA GLY A 106 3.61 30.18 1.33
C GLY A 106 3.00 28.87 1.86
N GLY A 107 1.80 28.89 2.47
CA GLY A 107 1.21 27.69 3.10
C GLY A 107 0.89 26.53 2.15
N SER A 108 0.21 26.80 1.03
CA SER A 108 -0.19 25.76 0.07
C SER A 108 1.00 25.12 -0.66
N ALA A 109 2.04 25.90 -0.95
CA ALA A 109 3.26 25.42 -1.58
C ALA A 109 3.98 24.40 -0.68
N PHE A 110 4.14 24.71 0.62
CA PHE A 110 4.73 23.80 1.58
C PHE A 110 3.99 22.47 1.67
N TRP A 111 2.66 22.49 1.81
CA TRP A 111 1.86 21.26 1.90
C TRP A 111 1.88 20.44 0.61
N THR A 112 1.90 21.11 -0.55
CA THR A 112 2.04 20.45 -1.85
C THR A 112 3.38 19.73 -1.98
N GLU A 113 4.48 20.40 -1.61
CA GLU A 113 5.83 19.81 -1.63
C GLU A 113 5.94 18.64 -0.66
N LEU A 114 5.39 18.76 0.55
CA LEU A 114 5.38 17.69 1.54
C LEU A 114 4.61 16.46 1.04
N LEU A 115 3.44 16.67 0.44
CA LEU A 115 2.63 15.59 -0.12
C LEU A 115 3.35 14.89 -1.28
N ALA A 116 3.99 15.65 -2.17
CA ALA A 116 4.80 15.11 -3.26
C ALA A 116 6.01 14.31 -2.75
N ALA A 117 6.68 14.79 -1.69
CA ALA A 117 7.79 14.07 -1.06
C ALA A 117 7.34 12.75 -0.43
N HIS A 118 6.20 12.74 0.27
CA HIS A 118 5.58 11.52 0.79
C HIS A 118 5.28 10.53 -0.34
N ASP A 119 4.66 11.00 -1.42
CA ASP A 119 4.32 10.20 -2.59
C ASP A 119 5.54 9.56 -3.27
N GLN A 120 6.63 10.31 -3.39
CA GLN A 120 7.90 9.82 -3.91
C GLN A 120 8.49 8.75 -2.99
N TRP A 121 8.48 8.99 -1.68
CA TRP A 121 9.00 8.04 -0.71
C TRP A 121 8.20 6.72 -0.73
N THR A 122 6.87 6.78 -0.75
CA THR A 122 6.01 5.60 -0.86
C THR A 122 6.26 4.83 -2.15
N CYS A 123 6.50 5.52 -3.28
CA CYS A 123 6.82 4.87 -4.54
C CYS A 123 8.14 4.08 -4.47
N LEU A 124 9.18 4.65 -3.84
CA LEU A 124 10.47 3.98 -3.65
C LEU A 124 10.39 2.82 -2.65
N GLU A 125 9.64 3.01 -1.56
CA GLU A 125 9.39 1.97 -0.55
C GLU A 125 8.72 0.76 -1.19
N LEU A 126 7.65 0.97 -1.96
CA LEU A 126 6.95 -0.09 -2.67
C LEU A 126 7.86 -0.80 -3.68
N ALA A 127 8.64 -0.04 -4.47
CA ALA A 127 9.59 -0.63 -5.41
C ALA A 127 10.58 -1.58 -4.72
N THR A 128 11.11 -1.17 -3.56
CA THR A 128 12.00 -2.00 -2.74
C THR A 128 11.30 -3.31 -2.28
N MET A 129 10.03 -3.22 -1.86
CA MET A 129 9.26 -4.39 -1.46
C MET A 129 8.97 -5.32 -2.64
N LEU A 130 8.74 -4.78 -3.83
CA LEU A 130 8.43 -5.55 -5.04
C LEU A 130 9.68 -6.18 -5.66
N ASP A 131 10.80 -5.48 -5.73
CA ASP A 131 12.04 -6.03 -6.26
C ASP A 131 12.55 -7.15 -5.35
N GLY A 132 12.55 -6.90 -4.03
CA GLY A 132 13.21 -7.75 -3.07
C GLY A 132 14.72 -7.70 -3.27
N HIS A 133 15.48 -7.43 -2.21
CA HIS A 133 16.88 -7.80 -2.27
C HIS A 133 16.93 -9.31 -2.35
N ASP A 134 17.18 -9.86 -3.55
CA ASP A 134 17.69 -11.20 -3.70
C ASP A 134 18.94 -11.25 -2.82
N ASN A 135 18.78 -11.73 -1.58
CA ASN A 135 19.86 -12.14 -0.72
C ASN A 135 20.47 -13.35 -1.44
N VAL A 136 21.33 -13.05 -2.42
CA VAL A 136 22.29 -13.97 -2.98
C VAL A 136 23.05 -14.49 -1.77
N ARG A 137 22.66 -15.68 -1.32
CA ARG A 137 23.48 -16.48 -0.43
C ARG A 137 24.80 -16.65 -1.17
N LEU A 138 25.80 -15.86 -0.79
CA LEU A 138 27.19 -16.15 -1.07
C LEU A 138 27.47 -17.47 -0.35
N VAL A 139 27.26 -18.57 -1.07
CA VAL A 139 27.77 -19.88 -0.70
C VAL A 139 29.29 -19.72 -0.75
N THR A 140 29.90 -19.68 0.43
CA THR A 140 31.34 -19.87 0.61
C THR A 140 31.57 -21.29 1.08
#